data_AF-A0A7X7KH61-F1
#
_entry.id   AF-A0A7X7KH61-F1
#
_cell.length_a   1.000
_cell.length_b   1.000
_cell.length_c   1.000
_cell.angle_alpha   90.00
_cell.angle_beta   90.00
_cell.angle_gamma   90.00
#
_symmetry.space_group_name_H-M   'P 1'
#
loop_
_entity.id
_entity.type
_entity.pdbx_description
1 polymer ?
#
loop_
_entity_poly.entity_id
_entity_poly.type
_entity_poly.pdbx_seq_one_letter_code
_entity_poly.pdbx_strand_id
1 'polypeptide(L)'
;MSRSELAHLELLAEVDALVDRLNRWCDEVPDWLPAEKCRALARRLVDRAGSLRVRIDAPLVVATLGGSGVGKSALLNALLGEELLRTGRSRPTTTRPTLICRPNLTPEMLGIDPATVEIIKRDL
;
A
#
# COMPACT_ATOMS: atom_id res chain seq x y z
N MET A 1 5.22 18.78 -8.66
CA MET A 1 4.44 18.28 -7.51
C MET A 1 2.98 18.61 -7.76
N SER A 2 2.12 17.59 -7.86
CA SER A 2 0.68 17.77 -8.09
C SER A 2 -0.03 18.25 -6.82
N ARG A 3 -1.22 18.83 -6.98
CA ARG A 3 -2.06 19.25 -5.83
C ARG A 3 -2.42 18.07 -4.92
N SER A 4 -2.59 16.88 -5.49
CA SER A 4 -2.85 15.64 -4.76
C SER A 4 -1.64 15.19 -3.94
N GLU A 5 -0.43 15.31 -4.49
CA GLU A 5 0.82 14.99 -3.78
C GLU A 5 1.05 15.92 -2.59
N LEU A 6 0.80 17.23 -2.76
CA LEU A 6 0.92 18.20 -1.65
C LEU A 6 -0.06 17.88 -0.51
N ALA A 7 -1.34 17.64 -0.83
CA ALA A 7 -2.35 17.30 0.17
C ALA A 7 -2.03 15.99 0.92
N HIS A 8 -1.43 15.02 0.23
CA HIS A 8 -0.94 13.79 0.85
C HIS A 8 0.18 14.05 1.86
N LEU A 9 1.17 14.85 1.49
CA LEU A 9 2.27 15.23 2.38
C LEU A 9 1.79 16.04 3.59
N GLU A 10 0.83 16.93 3.40
CA GLU A 10 0.19 17.70 4.47
C GLU A 10 -0.51 16.77 5.47
N LEU A 11 -1.30 15.81 4.98
CA LEU A 11 -1.98 14.83 5.83
C LEU A 11 -0.97 14.01 6.66
N LEU A 12 0.10 13.53 6.04
CA LEU A 12 1.15 12.79 6.76
C LEU A 12 1.81 13.65 7.84
N ALA A 13 2.13 14.91 7.54
CA ALA A 13 2.72 15.83 8.49
C ALA A 13 1.78 16.13 9.67
N GLU A 14 0.48 16.26 9.43
CA GLU A 14 -0.52 16.42 10.49
C GLU A 14 -0.61 15.20 11.41
N VAL A 15 -0.57 13.99 10.83
CA VAL A 15 -0.54 12.74 11.59
C VAL A 15 0.71 12.65 12.45
N ASP A 16 1.88 12.96 11.90
CA ASP A 16 3.15 12.96 12.63
C ASP A 16 3.13 13.95 13.79
N ALA A 17 2.68 15.19 13.54
CA ALA A 17 2.55 16.20 14.57
C ALA A 17 1.57 15.80 15.69
N LEU A 18 0.50 15.06 15.37
CA LEU A 18 -0.44 14.53 16.37
C LEU A 18 0.21 13.42 17.21
N VAL A 19 0.91 12.48 16.57
CA VAL A 19 1.63 11.39 17.25
C VAL A 19 2.67 11.96 18.21
N ASP A 20 3.46 12.94 17.78
CA ASP A 20 4.47 13.58 18.62
C ASP A 20 3.87 14.29 19.84
N ARG A 21 2.70 14.93 19.68
CA ARG A 21 1.99 15.54 20.81
C ARG A 21 1.47 14.49 21.80
N LEU A 22 0.93 13.38 21.31
CA LEU A 22 0.42 12.29 22.15
C LEU A 22 1.55 11.60 22.92
N ASN A 23 2.69 11.37 22.28
CA ASN A 23 3.87 10.81 22.93
C ASN A 23 4.40 11.73 24.03
N ARG A 24 4.60 13.02 23.73
CA ARG A 24 5.02 13.99 24.75
C ARG A 24 4.06 14.05 25.93
N TRP A 25 2.75 14.10 25.67
CA TRP A 25 1.76 14.05 26.75
C TRP A 25 1.86 12.76 27.57
N CYS A 26 2.05 11.61 26.92
CA CYS A 26 2.26 10.35 27.62
C CYS A 26 3.53 10.33 28.45
N ASP A 27 4.56 11.10 28.11
CA ASP A 27 5.84 11.13 28.83
C ASP A 27 5.80 12.14 29.99
N GLU A 28 5.08 13.26 29.82
CA GLU A 28 5.02 14.36 30.78
C GLU A 28 3.87 14.24 31.82
N VAL A 29 2.86 13.39 31.58
CA VAL A 29 1.70 13.31 32.47
C VAL A 29 2.10 12.75 33.86
N PRO A 30 1.67 13.38 34.97
CA PRO A 30 1.93 12.88 36.32
C PRO A 30 1.41 11.46 36.55
N ASP A 31 1.98 10.74 37.51
CA ASP A 31 1.58 9.37 37.85
C ASP A 31 0.44 9.36 38.87
N TRP A 32 -0.77 9.60 38.38
CA TRP A 32 -2.01 9.49 39.15
C TRP A 32 -2.95 8.48 38.48
N LEU A 33 -3.75 7.79 39.30
CA LEU A 33 -4.49 6.59 38.89
C LEU A 33 -5.37 6.77 37.63
N PRO A 34 -6.05 7.91 37.39
CA PRO A 34 -6.77 8.14 36.14
C PRO A 34 -5.86 8.28 34.92
N ALA A 35 -4.67 8.88 35.06
CA ALA A 35 -3.73 9.05 33.95
C ALA A 35 -3.19 7.73 33.41
N GLU A 36 -3.04 6.71 34.25
CA GLU A 36 -2.62 5.36 33.80
C GLU A 36 -3.50 4.82 32.68
N LYS A 37 -4.83 4.92 32.84
CA LYS A 37 -5.80 4.48 31.83
C LYS A 37 -5.71 5.32 30.56
N CYS A 38 -5.59 6.64 30.71
CA CYS A 38 -5.48 7.55 29.57
C CYS A 38 -4.16 7.35 28.81
N ARG A 39 -3.03 7.13 29.50
CA ARG A 39 -1.71 6.81 28.93
C ARG A 39 -1.77 5.50 28.14
N ALA A 40 -2.41 4.47 28.69
CA ALA A 40 -2.61 3.20 27.99
C ALA A 40 -3.44 3.35 26.71
N LEU A 41 -4.52 4.16 26.74
CA LEU A 41 -5.33 4.45 25.55
C LEU A 41 -4.55 5.25 24.51
N ALA A 42 -3.82 6.28 24.93
CA ALA A 42 -3.02 7.12 24.05
C ALA A 42 -1.91 6.32 23.36
N ARG A 43 -1.21 5.43 24.08
CA ARG A 43 -0.23 4.51 23.48
C ARG A 43 -0.84 3.63 22.39
N ARG A 44 -2.01 3.04 22.64
CA ARG A 44 -2.73 2.25 21.63
C ARG A 44 -3.14 3.08 20.40
N LEU A 45 -3.49 4.35 20.61
CA LEU A 45 -3.79 5.28 19.51
C LEU A 45 -2.55 5.61 18.70
N VAL A 46 -1.40 5.83 19.35
CA VAL A 46 -0.10 6.04 18.70
C VAL A 46 0.29 4.82 17.84
N ASP A 47 0.21 3.62 18.41
CA ASP A 47 0.50 2.38 17.67
C ASP A 47 -0.38 2.24 16.42
N ARG A 48 -1.67 2.55 16.57
CA ARG A 48 -2.63 2.52 15.45
C ARG A 48 -2.35 3.60 14.42
N ALA A 49 -1.98 4.81 14.83
CA ALA A 49 -1.62 5.90 13.93
C ALA A 49 -0.38 5.56 13.11
N GLY A 50 0.63 4.92 13.71
CA GLY A 50 1.79 4.39 12.99
C GLY A 50 1.39 3.40 11.89
N SER A 51 0.50 2.45 12.20
CA SER A 51 -0.01 1.52 11.18
C SER A 51 -0.81 2.21 10.08
N LEU A 52 -1.57 3.26 10.39
CA LEU A 52 -2.32 4.03 9.39
C LEU A 52 -1.39 4.81 8.47
N ARG A 53 -0.33 5.43 9.01
CA ARG A 53 0.68 6.15 8.24
C ARG A 53 1.34 5.25 7.19
N VAL A 54 1.76 4.04 7.59
CA VAL A 54 2.32 3.03 6.66
C VAL A 54 1.33 2.66 5.55
N ARG A 55 0.03 2.54 5.87
CA ARG A 55 -1.01 2.20 4.90
C ARG A 55 -1.34 3.33 3.93
N ILE A 56 -1.26 4.58 4.39
CA ILE A 56 -1.48 5.76 3.56
C ILE A 56 -0.40 5.85 2.48
N ASP A 57 0.85 5.48 2.81
CA ASP A 57 1.96 5.44 1.85
C ASP A 57 2.05 4.15 1.02
N ALA A 58 1.24 3.14 1.33
CA ALA A 58 1.29 1.87 0.63
C ALA A 58 0.61 1.98 -0.75
N PRO A 59 1.23 1.46 -1.82
CA PRO A 59 0.60 1.42 -3.13
C PRO A 59 -0.64 0.51 -3.12
N LEU A 60 -1.66 0.87 -3.89
CA LEU A 60 -2.80 -0.03 -4.12
C LEU A 60 -2.32 -1.25 -4.93
N VAL A 61 -2.44 -2.44 -4.35
CA VAL A 61 -2.13 -3.70 -5.01
C VAL A 61 -3.42 -4.46 -5.31
N VAL A 62 -3.61 -4.82 -6.58
CA VAL A 62 -4.75 -5.62 -7.04
C VAL A 62 -4.23 -6.92 -7.62
N ALA A 63 -4.67 -8.06 -7.09
CA ALA A 63 -4.33 -9.39 -7.59
C ALA A 63 -5.56 -10.05 -8.22
N THR A 64 -5.39 -10.65 -9.41
CA THR A 64 -6.44 -11.45 -10.05
C THR A 64 -6.10 -12.94 -10.00
N LEU A 65 -6.97 -13.74 -9.37
CA LEU A 65 -6.80 -15.18 -9.21
C LEU A 65 -7.99 -15.93 -9.84
N GLY A 66 -7.73 -17.12 -10.37
CA GLY A 66 -8.77 -17.96 -10.98
C GLY A 66 -8.22 -18.96 -12.00
N GLY A 67 -9.07 -19.85 -12.50
CA GLY A 67 -8.70 -20.89 -13.47
C GLY A 67 -8.13 -20.34 -14.79
N SER A 68 -7.47 -21.21 -15.56
CA SER A 68 -7.04 -20.86 -16.93
C SER A 68 -8.26 -20.59 -17.82
N GLY A 69 -8.19 -19.55 -18.66
CA GLY A 69 -9.24 -19.23 -19.63
C GLY A 69 -10.47 -18.49 -19.09
N VAL A 70 -10.53 -18.11 -17.80
CA VAL A 70 -11.65 -17.33 -17.22
C VAL A 70 -11.64 -15.84 -17.58
N GLY A 71 -10.69 -15.39 -18.41
CA GLY A 71 -10.62 -14.00 -18.88
C GLY A 71 -9.82 -13.02 -18.02
N LYS A 72 -9.01 -13.47 -17.05
CA LYS A 72 -8.21 -12.57 -16.18
C LYS A 72 -7.35 -11.55 -16.96
N SER A 73 -6.59 -12.01 -17.95
CA SER A 73 -5.76 -11.15 -18.79
C SER A 73 -6.59 -10.15 -19.60
N ALA A 74 -7.77 -10.56 -20.08
CA ALA A 74 -8.67 -9.68 -20.82
C ALA A 74 -9.28 -8.59 -19.93
N LEU A 75 -9.71 -8.94 -18.71
CA LEU A 75 -10.21 -7.97 -17.73
C LEU A 75 -9.12 -6.97 -17.33
N LEU A 76 -7.91 -7.44 -17.05
CA LEU A 76 -6.80 -6.55 -16.69
C LEU A 76 -6.43 -5.62 -17.84
N ASN A 77 -6.32 -6.11 -19.07
CA ASN A 77 -6.08 -5.23 -20.23
C ASN A 77 -7.19 -4.18 -20.40
N ALA A 78 -8.45 -4.56 -20.19
CA ALA A 78 -9.56 -3.61 -20.23
C ALA A 78 -9.49 -2.56 -19.12
N LEU A 79 -9.10 -2.94 -17.90
CA LEU A 79 -8.90 -2.00 -16.78
C LEU A 79 -7.69 -1.08 -17.01
N LEU A 80 -6.65 -1.59 -17.66
CA LEU A 80 -5.43 -0.84 -17.98
C LEU A 80 -5.59 0.05 -19.22
N GLY A 81 -6.65 -0.16 -20.02
CA GLY A 81 -6.85 0.53 -21.29
C GLY A 81 -5.84 0.15 -22.39
N GLU A 82 -4.98 -0.84 -22.13
CA GLU A 82 -3.89 -1.26 -23.00
C GLU A 82 -3.75 -2.80 -23.01
N GLU A 83 -3.34 -3.36 -24.15
CA GLU A 83 -3.09 -4.80 -24.28
C GLU A 83 -1.68 -5.18 -23.77
N LEU A 84 -1.52 -5.22 -22.45
CA LEU A 84 -0.23 -5.50 -21.80
C LEU A 84 -0.01 -6.99 -21.48
N LEU A 85 -1.09 -7.73 -21.25
CA LEU A 85 -1.06 -9.16 -20.93
C LEU A 85 -1.43 -10.00 -22.15
N ARG A 86 -0.73 -11.12 -22.33
CA ARG A 86 -1.06 -12.08 -23.39
C ARG A 86 -2.46 -12.67 -23.15
N THR A 87 -3.33 -12.50 -24.15
CA THR A 87 -4.65 -13.15 -24.23
C THR A 87 -4.59 -14.22 -25.32
N GLY A 88 -5.28 -15.35 -25.16
CA GLY A 88 -5.23 -16.42 -26.18
C GLY A 88 -5.96 -17.72 -25.84
N ARG A 89 -6.31 -18.50 -26.87
CA ARG A 89 -7.00 -19.79 -26.76
C ARG A 89 -6.07 -20.96 -26.37
N SER A 90 -4.78 -20.87 -26.71
CA SER A 90 -3.79 -21.91 -26.38
C SER A 90 -3.36 -21.78 -24.92
N ARG A 91 -3.44 -22.89 -24.18
CA ARG A 91 -3.12 -22.95 -22.74
C ARG A 91 -1.74 -23.61 -22.54
N PRO A 92 -0.99 -23.23 -21.49
CA PRO A 92 -1.29 -22.17 -20.50
C PRO A 92 -0.98 -20.76 -21.02
N THR A 93 -1.89 -19.80 -20.79
CA THR A 93 -1.73 -18.38 -21.19
C THR A 93 -0.80 -17.59 -20.26
N THR A 94 -0.56 -18.08 -19.05
CA THR A 94 0.30 -17.45 -18.02
C THR A 94 1.05 -18.56 -17.30
N THR A 95 2.38 -18.61 -17.46
CA THR A 95 3.26 -19.61 -16.83
C THR A 95 4.07 -19.04 -15.67
N ARG A 96 4.18 -17.70 -15.60
CA ARG A 96 4.74 -16.94 -14.49
C ARG A 96 3.77 -15.82 -14.09
N PRO A 97 3.59 -15.52 -12.80
CA PRO A 97 2.83 -14.35 -12.38
C PRO A 97 3.44 -13.07 -12.98
N THR A 98 2.60 -12.12 -13.38
CA THR A 98 3.04 -10.86 -13.99
C THR A 98 2.69 -9.70 -13.05
N LEU A 99 3.69 -8.89 -12.68
CA LEU A 99 3.54 -7.65 -11.94
C LEU A 99 3.57 -6.47 -12.91
N ILE A 100 2.44 -5.75 -13.00
CA ILE A 100 2.35 -4.51 -13.76
C ILE A 100 2.42 -3.35 -12.76
N CYS A 101 3.38 -2.45 -12.93
CA CYS A 101 3.61 -1.38 -11.97
C CYS A 101 4.21 -0.11 -12.61
N ARG A 102 4.15 1.00 -11.88
CA ARG A 102 4.81 2.26 -12.27
C ARG A 102 6.34 2.13 -12.23
N PRO A 103 7.09 2.93 -13.00
CA PRO A 103 8.54 2.75 -13.13
C PRO A 103 9.34 2.83 -11.82
N ASN A 104 8.83 3.59 -10.85
CA ASN A 104 9.40 3.82 -9.52
C ASN A 104 9.06 2.72 -8.49
N LEU A 105 8.16 1.79 -8.82
CA LEU A 105 7.81 0.67 -7.95
C LEU A 105 8.64 -0.55 -8.32
N THR A 106 9.05 -1.31 -7.30
CA THR A 106 9.82 -2.55 -7.45
C THR A 106 9.12 -3.70 -6.70
N PRO A 107 9.23 -4.96 -7.17
CA PRO A 107 8.64 -6.12 -6.48
C PRO A 107 9.03 -6.22 -5.00
N GLU A 108 10.26 -5.86 -4.67
CA GLU A 108 10.85 -5.95 -3.34
C GLU A 108 10.15 -5.01 -2.35
N MET A 109 9.67 -3.84 -2.82
CA MET A 109 8.87 -2.92 -2.02
C MET A 109 7.53 -3.55 -1.59
N LEU A 110 7.08 -4.60 -2.28
CA LEU A 110 5.88 -5.37 -1.95
C LEU A 110 6.20 -6.70 -1.25
N GLY A 111 7.48 -6.96 -0.94
CA GLY A 111 7.93 -8.25 -0.41
C GLY A 111 7.88 -9.39 -1.43
N ILE A 112 7.90 -9.09 -2.72
CA ILE A 112 7.89 -10.08 -3.81
C ILE A 112 9.31 -10.29 -4.31
N ASP A 113 9.75 -11.55 -4.40
CA ASP A 113 11.02 -11.91 -5.04
C ASP A 113 10.94 -11.65 -6.56
N PRO A 114 11.78 -10.76 -7.14
CA PRO A 114 11.78 -10.47 -8.57
C PRO A 114 11.95 -11.70 -9.46
N ALA A 115 12.64 -12.74 -8.99
CA ALA A 115 12.84 -13.98 -9.78
C ALA A 115 11.53 -14.77 -9.98
N THR A 116 10.51 -14.48 -9.16
CA THR A 116 9.22 -15.19 -9.17
C THR A 116 8.18 -14.56 -10.09
N VAL A 117 8.43 -13.35 -10.61
CA VAL A 117 7.46 -12.57 -11.39
C VAL A 117 8.06 -12.00 -12.67
N GLU A 118 7.22 -11.90 -13.72
CA GLU A 118 7.53 -11.09 -14.89
C GLU A 118 7.11 -9.64 -14.62
N ILE A 119 7.99 -8.67 -14.87
CA ILE A 119 7.73 -7.26 -14.53
C ILE A 119 7.43 -6.47 -15.80
N ILE A 120 6.28 -5.79 -15.82
CA ILE A 120 5.91 -4.84 -16.86
C ILE A 120 5.83 -3.44 -16.23
N LYS A 121 6.76 -2.56 -16.61
CA LYS A 121 6.76 -1.16 -16.16
C LYS A 121 5.99 -0.27 -17.14
N ARG A 122 4.98 0.45 -16.65
CA ARG A 122 4.17 1.38 -17.44
C ARG A 122 3.81 2.62 -16.62
N ASP A 123 3.85 3.77 -17.26
CA ASP A 123 3.40 5.03 -16.68
C ASP A 123 1.89 5.18 -16.96
N LEU A 124 1.10 4.48 -16.15
CA LEU A 124 -0.36 4.41 -16.21
C LEU A 124 -1.01 5.56 -15.41
#